data_AF-A0A0M3HFS8-F1
#
_entry.id   AF-A0A0M3HFS8-F1
#
_cell.length_a   1.000
_cell.length_b   1.000
_cell.length_c   1.000
_cell.angle_alpha   90.00
_cell.angle_beta   90.00
_cell.angle_gamma   90.00
#
_symmetry.space_group_name_H-M   'P 1'
#
loop_
_entity.id
_entity.type
_entity.pdbx_description
1 polymer ?
#
loop_
_entity_poly.entity_id
_entity_poly.type
_entity_poly.pdbx_seq_one_letter_code
_entity_poly.pdbx_strand_id
1 'polypeptide(L)'
;DQSAPYDSKKDCWIPDKEEGYVAAQILSVKGDQVVVSAKGTEVTLKAELISQMNPPKFEKTEDMSNLTFLNDASVLHNLRARYSAMLIYVSQLSIHLTSE
;
A
#
# COMPACT_ATOMS: atom_id res chain seq x y z
N ASP A 1 -4.46 -5.48 -6.59
CA ASP A 1 -4.46 -6.42 -7.72
C ASP A 1 -3.09 -7.08 -7.74
N GLN A 2 -3.00 -8.41 -7.69
CA GLN A 2 -1.74 -9.10 -7.37
C GLN A 2 -0.69 -9.00 -8.49
N SER A 3 -1.07 -8.51 -9.67
CA SER A 3 -0.20 -8.30 -10.84
C SER A 3 0.29 -6.87 -11.01
N ALA A 4 0.11 -5.98 -10.04
CA ALA A 4 0.61 -4.61 -10.14
C ALA A 4 2.15 -4.62 -10.26
N PRO A 5 2.74 -3.83 -11.19
CA PRO A 5 4.19 -3.71 -11.30
C PRO A 5 4.75 -3.12 -10.00
N TYR A 6 5.67 -3.86 -9.37
CA TYR A 6 6.30 -3.49 -8.12
C TYR A 6 7.81 -3.74 -8.20
N ASP A 7 8.57 -2.74 -7.79
CA ASP A 7 10.00 -2.78 -7.59
C ASP A 7 10.30 -2.46 -6.13
N SER A 8 10.72 -3.48 -5.38
CA SER A 8 11.10 -3.37 -3.96
C SER A 8 12.15 -2.30 -3.64
N LYS A 9 12.92 -1.84 -4.63
CA LYS A 9 13.94 -0.79 -4.45
C LYS A 9 13.44 0.60 -4.80
N LYS A 10 12.35 0.72 -5.55
CA LYS A 10 11.82 2.01 -6.01
C LYS A 10 10.51 2.36 -5.35
N ASP A 11 9.62 1.39 -5.15
CA ASP A 11 8.31 1.64 -4.57
C ASP A 11 8.39 1.75 -3.05
N CYS A 12 7.87 2.86 -2.55
CA CYS A 12 7.96 3.23 -1.15
C CYS A 12 6.70 3.99 -0.72
N TRP A 13 6.53 4.11 0.59
CA TRP A 13 5.50 4.93 1.20
C TRP A 13 6.12 6.23 1.69
N ILE A 14 5.43 7.34 1.41
CA ILE A 14 5.78 8.65 1.96
C ILE A 14 4.63 9.23 2.78
N PRO A 15 4.92 10.03 3.82
CA PRO A 15 3.90 10.73 4.57
C PRO A 15 3.23 11.79 3.70
N ASP A 16 1.91 11.86 3.79
CA ASP A 16 1.08 12.85 3.13
C ASP A 16 0.17 13.53 4.14
N LYS A 17 -0.06 14.84 4.00
CA LYS A 17 -0.85 15.61 4.97
C LYS A 17 -2.35 15.32 4.88
N GLU A 18 -2.86 14.90 3.71
CA GLU A 18 -4.29 14.66 3.50
C GLU A 18 -4.64 13.18 3.67
N GLU A 19 -3.82 12.28 3.12
CA GLU A 19 -4.10 10.84 3.12
C GLU A 19 -3.26 10.05 4.13
N GLY A 20 -2.42 10.71 4.93
CA GLY A 20 -1.54 10.09 5.93
C GLY A 20 -0.30 9.48 5.29
N TYR A 21 -0.48 8.48 4.42
CA TYR A 21 0.60 7.89 3.63
C TYR A 21 0.15 7.63 2.19
N VAL A 22 1.03 7.90 1.24
CA VAL A 22 0.78 7.67 -0.19
C VAL A 22 1.92 6.87 -0.82
N ALA A 23 1.59 6.09 -1.84
CA ALA A 23 2.59 5.36 -2.61
C ALA A 23 3.41 6.33 -3.46
N ALA A 24 4.72 6.13 -3.45
CA ALA A 24 5.67 6.93 -4.21
C ALA A 24 6.77 6.05 -4.80
N GLN A 25 7.38 6.54 -5.88
CA GLN A 25 8.48 5.87 -6.54
C GLN A 25 9.77 6.69 -6.42
N ILE A 26 10.86 6.09 -5.95
CA ILE A 26 12.16 6.75 -5.85
C ILE A 26 12.70 7.06 -7.24
N LEU A 27 12.97 8.34 -7.49
CA LEU A 27 13.60 8.85 -8.70
C LEU A 27 15.10 9.02 -8.52
N SER A 28 15.54 9.62 -7.41
CA SER A 28 16.96 9.77 -7.11
C SER A 28 17.24 9.88 -5.61
N VAL A 29 18.46 9.53 -5.21
CA VAL A 29 18.96 9.71 -3.84
C VAL A 29 20.10 10.73 -3.88
N LYS A 30 19.97 11.82 -3.12
CA LYS A 30 20.93 12.93 -3.01
C LYS A 30 21.37 13.06 -1.55
N GLY A 31 22.34 12.24 -1.15
CA GLY A 31 22.84 12.21 0.23
C GLY A 31 21.73 11.77 1.18
N ASP A 32 21.35 12.65 2.11
CA ASP A 32 20.31 12.39 3.13
C ASP A 32 18.89 12.65 2.63
N GLN A 33 18.74 13.19 1.43
CA GLN A 33 17.44 13.46 0.82
C GLN A 33 17.19 12.53 -0.37
N VAL A 34 15.94 12.12 -0.53
CA VAL A 34 15.48 11.25 -1.60
C VAL A 34 14.36 11.98 -2.34
N VAL A 35 14.49 12.02 -3.66
CA VAL A 35 13.48 12.56 -4.57
C VAL A 35 12.60 11.40 -4.99
N VAL A 36 11.31 11.49 -4.70
CA VAL A 36 10.29 10.51 -5.04
C VAL A 36 9.23 11.13 -5.94
N SER A 37 8.58 10.33 -6.78
CA SER A 37 7.37 10.71 -7.50
C SER A 37 6.15 10.12 -6.80
N ALA A 38 5.25 10.96 -6.31
CA ALA A 38 3.98 10.56 -5.71
C ALA A 38 2.82 11.19 -6.48
N LYS A 39 1.88 10.36 -6.96
CA LYS A 39 0.71 10.80 -7.76
C LYS A 39 1.07 11.71 -8.95
N GLY A 40 2.24 11.51 -9.56
CA GLY A 40 2.73 12.34 -10.68
C GLY A 40 3.39 13.67 -10.27
N THR A 41 3.55 13.94 -8.98
CA THR A 41 4.30 15.10 -8.46
C THR A 41 5.61 14.65 -7.85
N GLU A 42 6.70 15.38 -8.10
CA GLU A 42 7.99 15.12 -7.45
C GLU A 42 8.04 15.76 -6.07
N VAL A 43 8.42 14.97 -5.08
CA VAL A 43 8.56 15.40 -3.68
C VAL A 43 9.94 15.01 -3.20
N THR A 44 10.62 15.93 -2.52
CA THR A 44 11.92 15.65 -1.89
C THR A 44 11.74 15.53 -0.39
N LEU A 45 12.12 14.38 0.16
CA LEU A 45 12.00 14.07 1.58
C LEU A 45 13.31 13.51 2.10
N LYS A 46 13.49 13.52 3.43
CA LYS A 46 14.62 12.82 4.05
C LYS A 46 14.45 11.31 3.91
N ALA A 47 15.56 10.59 3.75
CA ALA A 47 15.55 9.13 3.64
C ALA A 47 14.86 8.44 4.84
N GLU A 48 14.94 9.04 6.04
CA GLU A 48 14.32 8.55 7.27
C GLU A 48 12.78 8.58 7.25
N LEU A 49 12.18 9.45 6.44
CA LEU A 49 10.72 9.57 6.32
C LEU A 49 10.15 8.60 5.29
N ILE A 50 11.01 7.89 4.55
CA ILE A 50 10.60 6.95 3.53
C ILE A 50 10.43 5.58 4.16
N SER A 51 9.22 5.04 4.04
CA SER A 51 8.89 3.70 4.51
C SER A 51 8.93 2.71 3.36
N GLN A 52 9.47 1.51 3.59
CA GLN A 52 9.51 0.46 2.56
C GLN A 52 8.11 -0.05 2.24
N MET A 53 7.78 -0.23 0.97
CA MET A 53 6.48 -0.75 0.56
C MET A 53 6.54 -2.28 0.52
N ASN A 54 5.54 -2.97 1.08
CA ASN A 54 5.44 -4.42 0.96
C ASN A 54 5.06 -4.82 -0.49
N PRO A 55 5.50 -5.99 -0.98
CA PRO A 55 5.13 -6.47 -2.29
C PRO A 55 3.60 -6.59 -2.46
N PRO A 56 3.03 -6.38 -3.67
CA PRO A 56 1.60 -6.54 -3.97
C PRO A 56 1.05 -7.93 -3.65
N LYS A 57 1.91 -8.94 -3.57
CA LYS A 57 1.57 -10.29 -3.11
C LYS A 57 1.01 -10.32 -1.68
N PHE A 58 1.35 -9.33 -0.86
CA PHE A 58 0.85 -9.17 0.52
C PHE A 58 -0.36 -8.24 0.63
N GLU A 59 -0.87 -7.74 -0.50
CA GLU A 59 -2.07 -6.90 -0.53
C GLU A 59 -3.31 -7.74 -0.16
N LYS A 60 -4.08 -7.30 0.85
CA LYS A 60 -5.27 -7.98 1.41
C LYS A 60 -4.98 -9.26 2.20
N THR A 61 -3.83 -9.36 2.86
CA THR A 61 -3.56 -10.49 3.76
C THR A 61 -4.54 -10.46 4.96
N GLU A 62 -5.14 -11.61 5.30
CA GLU A 62 -6.06 -11.76 6.44
C GLU A 62 -5.36 -11.61 7.79
N ASP A 63 -4.08 -11.97 7.84
CA ASP A 63 -3.22 -11.84 9.02
C ASP A 63 -2.12 -10.79 8.77
N MET A 64 -2.28 -9.63 9.37
CA MET A 64 -1.35 -8.50 9.26
C MET A 64 -0.01 -8.78 9.97
N SER A 65 0.09 -9.86 10.75
CA SER A 65 1.33 -10.30 11.43
C SER A 65 2.33 -10.95 10.47
N ASN A 66 1.90 -11.34 9.26
CA ASN A 66 2.76 -11.97 8.24
C ASN A 66 3.38 -10.94 7.26
N LEU A 67 3.25 -9.64 7.51
CA LEU A 67 3.88 -8.60 6.71
C LEU A 67 5.40 -8.57 6.97
N THR A 68 6.20 -8.58 5.92
CA THR A 68 7.66 -8.46 6.01
C THR A 68 8.09 -7.12 6.62
N PHE A 69 7.34 -6.05 6.33
CA PHE A 69 7.55 -4.73 6.91
C PHE A 69 6.28 -4.27 7.62
N LEU A 70 6.29 -4.33 8.95
CA LEU A 70 5.22 -3.83 9.79
C LEU A 70 5.40 -2.32 10.01
N ASN A 71 5.09 -1.52 8.99
CA ASN A 71 5.07 -0.07 9.08
C ASN A 71 3.65 0.50 9.05
N ASP A 72 3.47 1.67 9.65
CA ASP A 72 2.17 2.35 9.76
C ASP A 72 1.53 2.56 8.39
N ALA A 73 2.34 2.82 7.36
CA ALA A 73 1.88 2.99 5.99
C ALA A 73 1.28 1.71 5.38
N SER A 74 1.91 0.54 5.57
CA SER A 74 1.38 -0.73 5.04
C SER A 74 0.12 -1.18 5.78
N VAL A 75 0.04 -0.91 7.09
CA VAL A 75 -1.17 -1.17 7.88
C VAL A 75 -2.31 -0.28 7.39
N LEU A 76 -2.07 1.02 7.22
CA LEU A 76 -3.07 1.96 6.71
C LEU A 76 -3.55 1.57 5.30
N HIS A 77 -2.62 1.21 4.40
CA HIS A 77 -2.98 0.75 3.05
C HIS A 77 -3.82 -0.52 3.08
N ASN A 78 -3.45 -1.51 3.90
CA ASN A 78 -4.22 -2.76 4.00
C ASN A 78 -5.65 -2.51 4.54
N LEU A 79 -5.78 -1.67 5.58
CA LEU A 79 -7.09 -1.28 6.12
C LEU A 79 -7.93 -0.55 5.07
N ARG A 80 -7.34 0.40 4.34
CA ARG A 80 -8.01 1.15 3.27
C ARG A 80 -8.42 0.25 2.11
N ALA A 81 -7.57 -0.68 1.69
CA ALA A 81 -7.86 -1.64 0.64
C ALA A 81 -9.01 -2.60 1.03
N ARG A 82 -9.07 -3.03 2.29
CA ARG A 82 -10.18 -3.84 2.82
C ARG A 82 -11.48 -3.04 2.87
N TYR A 83 -11.42 -1.80 3.33
CA TYR A 83 -12.57 -0.90 3.39
C TYR A 83 -13.11 -0.56 2.00
N SER A 84 -12.23 -0.21 1.05
CA SER A 84 -12.57 0.13 -0.33
C SER A 84 -13.09 -1.06 -1.14
N ALA A 85 -12.75 -2.29 -0.75
CA ALA A 85 -13.29 -3.50 -1.38
C ALA A 85 -14.73 -3.83 -0.94
N MET A 86 -15.42 -2.95 -0.20
CA MET A 86 -16.76 -3.20 0.34
C MET A 86 -16.85 -4.51 1.15
N LEU A 87 -15.74 -5.01 1.71
CA LEU A 87 -15.72 -6.12 2.67
C LEU A 87 -16.20 -5.67 4.06
N ILE A 88 -17.23 -4.84 4.07
CA ILE A 88 -18.09 -4.54 5.22
C ILE A 88 -19.31 -5.46 5.26
N TYR A 89 -19.62 -6.20 4.19
CA TYR A 89 -20.59 -7.30 4.23
C TYR A 89 -19.90 -8.65 4.29
N VAL A 90 -19.71 -9.12 5.53
CA VAL A 90 -19.44 -10.53 5.84
C VAL A 90 -20.73 -11.34 5.64
N SER A 91 -20.62 -12.42 4.86
CA SER A 91 -21.55 -13.57 4.79
C SER A 91 -22.96 -13.35 4.20
N GLN A 92 -23.41 -14.35 3.43
CA GLN A 92 -24.81 -14.61 3.03
C GLN A 92 -25.31 -14.05 1.68
N LEU A 93 -24.65 -14.39 0.57
CA LEU A 93 -25.38 -14.61 -0.69
C LEU A 93 -24.78 -15.76 -1.53
N SER A 94 -24.51 -16.89 -0.88
CA SER A 94 -24.68 -18.19 -1.53
C SER A 94 -26.12 -18.64 -1.27
N ILE A 95 -27.09 -17.85 -1.75
CA ILE A 95 -28.46 -18.38 -1.87
C ILE A 95 -28.43 -19.22 -3.13
N HIS A 96 -28.51 -20.53 -2.91
CA HIS A 96 -29.07 -21.52 -3.82
C HIS A 96 -29.59 -20.91 -5.14
N LEU A 97 -28.74 -20.92 -6.18
CA LEU A 97 -29.21 -21.21 -7.52
C LEU A 97 -29.26 -22.73 -7.68
N THR A 98 -30.05 -23.40 -6.82
CA THR A 98 -30.74 -24.61 -7.24
C THR A 98 -31.92 -24.11 -8.08
N SER A 99 -31.65 -23.99 -9.37
CA SER A 99 -32.68 -23.96 -10.41
C SER A 99 -33.56 -25.21 -10.24
N GLU A 100 -34.76 -25.04 -9.71
CA GLU A 100 -35.93 -25.82 -10.15
C GLU A 100 -36.61 -25.06 -11.29
#